data_AF-A0AB38S7P3-F1
#
_entry.id   AF-A0AB38S7P3-F1
#
_cell.length_a   1.000
_cell.length_b   1.000
_cell.length_c   1.000
_cell.angle_alpha   90.00
_cell.angle_beta   90.00
_cell.angle_gamma   90.00
#
_symmetry.space_group_name_H-M   'P 1'
#
loop_
_entity.id
_entity.type
_entity.pdbx_description
1 polymer ?
#
loop_
_entity_poly.entity_id
_entity_poly.type
_entity_poly.pdbx_seq_one_letter_code
_entity_poly.pdbx_strand_id
1 'polypeptide(L)'
;MGYIDPKAWNKLNFETTKPVVEKKLLEGVYDAGVAYSRSALEHPDKLEIVREIGEVVTTWLLYGPRPRYSDTIIASPYPELHDVLP
;
A
#
# COMPACT_ATOMS: atom_id res chain seq x y z
N MET A 1 -9.75 8.86 -11.67
CA MET A 1 -9.49 9.12 -10.24
C MET A 1 -10.48 8.30 -9.44
N GLY A 2 -10.08 7.14 -8.91
CA GLY A 2 -11.03 6.21 -8.29
C GLY A 2 -11.19 6.35 -6.77
N TYR A 3 -10.22 6.97 -6.10
CA TYR A 3 -10.08 6.88 -4.64
C TYR A 3 -10.32 8.18 -3.88
N ILE A 4 -10.48 9.29 -4.60
CA ILE A 4 -10.72 10.60 -4.01
C ILE A 4 -11.93 11.24 -4.67
N ASP A 5 -12.71 12.00 -3.91
CA ASP A 5 -13.64 12.97 -4.47
C ASP A 5 -12.88 14.27 -4.76
N PRO A 6 -12.68 14.66 -6.04
CA PRO A 6 -11.96 15.88 -6.39
C PRO A 6 -12.65 17.14 -5.86
N LYS A 7 -13.97 17.11 -5.63
CA LYS A 7 -14.75 18.26 -5.16
C LYS A 7 -14.53 18.56 -3.68
N ALA A 8 -13.97 17.62 -2.92
CA ALA A 8 -13.68 17.80 -1.51
C ALA A 8 -12.42 18.64 -1.24
N TRP A 9 -11.65 19.01 -2.28
CA TRP A 9 -10.32 19.63 -2.13
C TRP A 9 -10.18 20.89 -2.97
N ASN A 10 -9.60 21.94 -2.39
CA ASN A 10 -9.35 23.21 -3.08
C ASN A 10 -8.23 23.11 -4.12
N LYS A 11 -7.27 22.19 -3.91
CA LYS A 11 -6.12 21.99 -4.79
C LYS A 11 -5.73 20.52 -4.83
N LEU A 12 -5.48 20.02 -6.03
CA LEU A 12 -4.97 18.67 -6.25
C LEU A 12 -3.52 18.76 -6.72
N ASN A 13 -2.63 18.09 -5.99
CA ASN A 13 -1.24 17.89 -6.40
C ASN A 13 -1.08 16.43 -6.83
N PHE A 14 -0.52 16.19 -8.01
CA PHE A 14 -0.25 14.84 -8.49
C PHE A 14 1.20 14.49 -8.25
N GLU A 15 1.42 13.33 -7.66
CA GLU A 15 2.74 12.77 -7.42
C GLU A 15 2.88 11.42 -8.09
N THR A 16 4.11 11.09 -8.46
CA THR A 16 4.41 9.87 -9.21
C THR A 16 4.15 8.61 -8.38
N THR A 17 4.39 8.66 -7.07
CA THR A 17 4.31 7.47 -6.20
C THR A 17 3.82 7.82 -4.80
N LYS A 18 3.20 6.84 -4.11
CA LYS A 18 2.74 6.97 -2.72
C LYS A 18 3.86 7.35 -1.74
N PRO A 19 5.11 6.82 -1.84
CA PRO A 19 6.21 7.24 -0.97
C PRO A 19 6.56 8.73 -1.07
N VAL A 20 6.39 9.37 -2.23
CA VAL A 20 6.61 10.82 -2.36
C VAL A 20 5.52 11.60 -1.61
N VAL A 21 4.27 11.17 -1.71
CA VAL A 21 3.15 11.74 -0.95
C VAL A 21 3.39 11.58 0.55
N GLU A 22 3.75 10.37 1.00
CA GLU A 22 4.07 10.06 2.40
C GLU A 22 5.16 10.98 2.97
N LYS A 23 6.29 11.12 2.27
CA LYS A 23 7.37 12.03 2.69
C LYS A 23 6.87 13.45 2.88
N LYS A 24 6.09 13.97 1.93
CA LYS A 24 5.59 15.35 1.96
C LYS A 24 4.53 15.58 3.03
N LEU A 25 3.75 14.56 3.39
CA LEU A 25 2.84 14.61 4.55
C LEU A 25 3.65 14.70 5.86
N LEU A 26 4.67 13.87 6.02
CA LEU A 26 5.53 13.87 7.22
C LEU A 26 6.34 15.16 7.39
N GLU A 27 6.67 15.83 6.28
CA GLU A 27 7.33 17.14 6.26
C GLU A 27 6.35 18.32 6.43
N GLY A 28 5.03 18.07 6.49
CA GLY A 28 4.01 19.11 6.61
C GLY A 28 3.83 19.96 5.35
N VAL A 29 4.29 19.48 4.20
CA VAL A 29 4.15 20.16 2.90
C VAL A 29 2.73 20.01 2.35
N TYR A 30 2.04 18.91 2.70
CA TYR A 30 0.66 18.65 2.32
C TYR A 30 -0.23 18.45 3.56
N ASP A 31 -1.45 18.98 3.47
CA ASP A 31 -2.46 18.84 4.53
C ASP A 31 -3.10 17.44 4.52
N ALA A 32 -3.21 16.82 3.35
CA ALA A 32 -3.81 15.50 3.16
C ALA A 32 -3.24 14.80 1.91
N GLY A 33 -3.27 13.47 1.90
CA GLY A 33 -2.77 12.68 0.78
C GLY A 33 -3.14 11.21 0.86
N VAL A 34 -3.07 10.52 -0.27
CA VAL A 34 -3.29 9.07 -0.35
C VAL A 34 -1.94 8.36 -0.19
N ALA A 35 -1.74 7.73 0.97
CA ALA A 35 -0.54 7.00 1.32
C ALA A 35 -0.86 5.57 1.81
N TYR A 36 0.16 4.81 2.20
CA TYR A 36 -0.05 3.52 2.87
C TYR A 36 -0.44 3.75 4.33
N SER A 37 -1.45 3.01 4.81
CA SER A 37 -1.94 3.11 6.21
C SER A 37 -0.83 2.92 7.25
N ARG A 38 0.22 2.15 6.91
CA ARG A 38 1.41 1.96 7.77
C ARG A 38 2.05 3.27 8.20
N SER A 39 1.99 4.33 7.39
CA SER A 39 2.65 5.60 7.69
C SER A 39 2.06 6.27 8.95
N ALA A 40 0.72 6.23 9.08
CA ALA A 40 0.05 6.74 10.28
C ALA A 40 0.27 5.84 11.50
N LEU A 41 0.43 4.52 11.30
CA LEU A 41 0.75 3.59 12.39
C LEU A 41 2.19 3.77 12.89
N GLU A 42 3.14 4.07 12.00
CA GLU A 42 4.55 4.33 12.31
C GLU A 42 4.78 5.75 12.87
N HIS A 43 3.90 6.71 12.53
CA HIS A 43 4.00 8.13 12.94
C HIS A 43 2.67 8.68 13.49
N PRO A 44 2.12 8.11 14.57
CA PRO A 44 0.80 8.48 15.10
C PRO A 44 0.75 9.88 15.72
N ASP A 45 1.92 10.48 16.01
CA ASP A 45 2.05 11.85 16.50
C ASP A 45 1.92 12.89 15.38
N LYS A 46 1.99 12.47 14.11
CA LYS A 46 2.01 13.37 12.95
C LYS A 46 0.88 13.14 11.96
N LEU A 47 0.45 11.90 11.83
CA LEU A 47 -0.49 11.49 10.80
C LEU A 47 -1.67 10.74 11.41
N GLU A 48 -2.85 11.00 10.88
CA GLU A 48 -4.07 10.26 11.17
C GLU A 48 -4.70 9.70 9.90
N ILE A 49 -5.46 8.61 10.04
CA ILE A 49 -6.21 8.03 8.93
C ILE A 49 -7.61 8.66 8.92
N VAL A 50 -7.86 9.57 7.98
CA VAL A 50 -9.19 10.18 7.79
C VAL A 50 -10.17 9.21 7.14
N ARG A 51 -9.69 8.39 6.20
CA ARG A 51 -10.50 7.43 5.46
C ARG A 51 -9.68 6.27 4.97
N GLU A 52 -10.19 5.06 5.19
CA GLU A 52 -9.70 3.86 4.54
C GLU A 52 -10.38 3.67 3.17
N ILE A 53 -9.56 3.39 2.16
CA ILE A 53 -10.00 3.29 0.76
C ILE A 53 -10.30 1.83 0.37
N GLY A 54 -9.76 0.86 1.13
CA GLY A 54 -9.94 -0.58 0.94
C GLY A 54 -8.64 -1.31 0.53
N GLU A 55 -8.74 -2.63 0.46
CA GLU A 55 -7.62 -3.51 0.12
C GLU A 55 -7.31 -3.48 -1.38
N VAL A 56 -6.01 -3.51 -1.71
CA VAL A 56 -5.53 -3.62 -3.09
C VAL A 56 -4.72 -4.89 -3.22
N VAL A 57 -5.17 -5.80 -4.09
CA VAL A 57 -4.43 -7.01 -4.42
C VAL A 57 -3.30 -6.64 -5.38
N THR A 58 -2.06 -6.95 -4.99
CA THR A 58 -0.87 -6.74 -5.82
C THR A 58 -0.14 -8.05 -6.04
N THR A 59 0.13 -8.40 -7.29
CA THR A 59 0.94 -9.57 -7.66
C THR A 59 2.41 -9.17 -7.72
N TRP A 60 3.27 -9.94 -7.07
CA TRP A 60 4.72 -9.74 -7.09
C TRP A 60 5.41 -10.89 -7.81
N LEU A 61 6.38 -10.56 -8.67
CA LEU A 61 7.31 -11.53 -9.23
C LEU A 61 8.66 -11.35 -8.52
N LEU A 62 9.05 -12.35 -7.74
CA LEU A 62 10.37 -12.38 -7.13
C LEU A 62 11.33 -13.14 -8.04
N TYR A 63 12.39 -12.48 -8.49
CA TYR A 63 13.41 -13.08 -9.35
C TYR A 63 14.80 -12.94 -8.74
N GLY A 64 15.68 -13.87 -9.09
CA GLY A 64 17.06 -13.89 -8.62
C GLY A 64 17.89 -14.84 -9.49
N PRO A 65 19.23 -14.83 -9.35
CA PRO A 65 20.12 -15.60 -10.22
C PRO A 65 20.05 -17.12 -9.99
N ARG A 66 19.37 -17.56 -8.93
CA ARG A 66 19.21 -18.99 -8.59
C ARG A 66 17.73 -19.29 -8.38
N PRO A 67 17.21 -20.39 -8.93
CA PRO A 67 15.88 -20.88 -8.58
C PRO A 67 15.79 -21.11 -7.08
N ARG A 68 14.69 -20.64 -6.47
CA ARG A 68 14.35 -20.95 -5.07
C ARG A 68 13.46 -22.19 -4.95
N TYR A 69 12.94 -22.68 -6.06
CA TYR A 69 12.15 -23.90 -6.10
C TYR A 69 13.04 -25.12 -5.81
N SER A 70 12.68 -25.89 -4.79
CA SER A 70 13.29 -27.17 -4.42
C SER A 70 12.18 -28.18 -4.16
N ASP A 71 11.36 -28.44 -5.19
CA ASP A 71 10.22 -29.37 -5.16
C ASP A 71 9.12 -29.02 -4.15
N THR A 72 9.14 -27.80 -3.61
CA THR A 72 8.15 -27.29 -2.66
C THR A 72 7.63 -25.93 -3.14
N ILE A 73 6.30 -25.76 -3.13
CA ILE A 73 5.68 -24.45 -3.36
C ILE A 73 6.03 -23.54 -2.18
N ILE A 74 6.71 -22.42 -2.47
CA ILE A 74 6.94 -21.37 -1.48
C ILE A 74 5.81 -20.36 -1.63
N ALA A 75 4.79 -20.49 -0.80
CA ALA A 75 3.71 -19.53 -0.65
C ALA A 75 3.71 -19.02 0.80
N SER A 76 3.14 -17.83 1.03
CA SER A 76 2.67 -17.52 2.38
C SER A 76 1.64 -18.58 2.78
N PRO A 77 1.60 -19.00 4.06
CA PRO A 77 0.60 -19.96 4.51
C PRO A 77 -0.79 -19.33 4.34
N TYR A 78 -1.55 -19.86 3.38
CA TYR A 78 -2.96 -19.52 3.16
C TYR A 78 -3.75 -20.82 3.35
N PRO A 79 -4.10 -21.20 4.59
CA PRO A 79 -4.72 -22.50 4.90
C PRO A 79 -5.94 -22.79 4.01
N GLU A 80 -6.73 -21.76 3.74
CA GLU A 80 -7.90 -21.77 2.88
C GLU A 80 -7.65 -22.09 1.39
N LEU A 81 -6.39 -22.03 0.92
CA LEU A 81 -5.98 -22.47 -0.42
C LEU A 81 -5.38 -23.88 -0.43
N HIS A 82 -5.11 -24.47 0.74
CA HIS A 82 -4.40 -25.75 0.86
C HIS A 82 -5.31 -26.95 1.13
N ASP A 83 -6.56 -26.73 1.58
CA ASP A 83 -7.54 -27.80 1.85
C ASP A 83 -8.33 -28.25 0.60
N VAL A 84 -8.04 -27.71 -0.59
CA VAL A 84 -8.85 -27.92 -1.80
C VAL A 84 -8.10 -28.60 -2.95
N LEU A 85 -6.92 -29.18 -2.72
CA LEU A 85 -6.27 -30.03 -3.73
C LEU A 85 -6.47 -31.51 -3.36
N PRO A 86 -7.00 -32.34 -4.29
CA PRO A 86 -7.16 -33.77 -4.07
C PRO A 86 -5.83 -34.51 -3.90
#